data_AF-A0ABD5J794-F1
#
_entry.id   AF-A0ABD5J794-F1
#
_cell.length_a   1.000
_cell.length_b   1.000
_cell.length_c   1.000
_cell.angle_alpha   90.00
_cell.angle_beta   90.00
_cell.angle_gamma   90.00
#
_symmetry.space_group_name_H-M   'P 1'
#
loop_
_entity.id
_entity.type
_entity.pdbx_description
1 polymer ?
#
loop_
_entity_poly.entity_id
_entity_poly.type
_entity_poly.pdbx_seq_one_letter_code
_entity_poly.pdbx_strand_id
1 'polypeptide(L)'
;MPGIDECLLEAMTVNGARGAAVIEWTSGLALGMVGEVRDEDPEATAAETAELARMAAEQRAFAALGPGRTKSDAESGADGDDTGGEPAVEDIIVTTRTCYHLLRFVDTAFDNGVFFYLWLDRREGNLALARMRLRDMCGRLALI
;
A
#
# COMPACT_ATOMS: atom_id res chain seq x y z
N MET A 1 -19.27 -0.20 9.69
CA MET A 1 -18.00 -0.33 8.96
C MET A 1 -17.13 0.85 9.34
N PRO A 2 -15.87 0.63 9.72
CA PRO A 2 -14.98 1.72 10.05
C PRO A 2 -14.67 2.54 8.79
N GLY A 3 -14.73 3.87 8.91
CA GLY A 3 -14.23 4.77 7.88
C GLY A 3 -12.70 4.83 7.89
N ILE A 4 -12.13 5.53 6.90
CA ILE A 4 -10.66 5.74 6.78
C ILE A 4 -10.06 6.23 8.11
N ASP A 5 -10.68 7.22 8.75
CA ASP A 5 -10.21 7.80 10.02
C ASP A 5 -10.13 6.77 11.15
N GLU A 6 -11.10 5.86 11.26
CA GLU A 6 -11.11 4.85 12.32
C GLU A 6 -9.98 3.83 12.12
N CYS A 7 -9.75 3.39 10.88
CA CYS A 7 -8.61 2.52 10.56
C CYS A 7 -7.25 3.20 10.79
N LEU A 8 -7.14 4.49 10.47
CA LEU A 8 -5.93 5.27 10.74
C LEU A 8 -5.65 5.37 12.25
N LEU A 9 -6.67 5.68 13.05
CA LEU A 9 -6.55 5.73 14.51
C LEU A 9 -6.21 4.35 15.10
N GLU A 10 -6.79 3.27 14.58
CA GLU A 10 -6.43 1.90 14.98
C GLU A 10 -4.98 1.58 14.64
N ALA A 11 -4.47 1.99 13.48
CA ALA A 11 -3.08 1.78 13.10
C ALA A 11 -2.10 2.43 14.10
N MET A 12 -2.45 3.59 14.65
CA MET A 12 -1.66 4.25 15.69
C MET A 12 -1.61 3.50 17.03
N THR A 13 -2.46 2.49 17.24
CA THR A 13 -2.39 1.61 18.43
C THR A 13 -1.34 0.51 18.27
N VAL A 14 -0.78 0.31 17.08
CA VAL A 14 0.32 -0.63 16.85
C VAL A 14 1.56 -0.09 17.56
N ASN A 15 2.18 -0.92 18.40
CA ASN A 15 3.40 -0.54 19.10
C ASN A 15 4.48 -0.10 18.10
N GLY A 16 5.10 1.07 18.35
CA GLY A 16 6.09 1.69 17.48
C GLY A 16 5.51 2.43 16.27
N ALA A 17 4.19 2.51 16.09
CA ALA A 17 3.60 3.30 15.01
C ALA A 17 3.91 4.80 15.21
N ARG A 18 4.50 5.42 14.20
CA ARG A 18 4.85 6.84 14.20
C ARG A 18 3.86 7.65 13.39
N GLY A 19 3.45 7.16 12.23
CA GLY A 19 2.44 7.78 11.39
C GLY A 19 1.81 6.78 10.43
N ALA A 20 0.61 7.10 9.96
CA ALA A 20 -0.13 6.27 9.02
C ALA A 20 -0.90 7.14 8.02
N ALA A 21 -1.10 6.61 6.81
CA ALA A 21 -1.83 7.28 5.74
C ALA A 21 -2.60 6.29 4.88
N VAL A 22 -3.71 6.73 4.29
CA VAL A 22 -4.36 6.05 3.16
C VAL A 22 -4.20 6.95 1.94
N ILE A 23 -3.61 6.40 0.88
CA ILE A 23 -3.17 7.17 -0.29
C ILE A 23 -3.66 6.46 -1.56
N GLU A 24 -4.16 7.24 -2.51
CA GLU A 24 -4.48 6.77 -3.86
C GLU A 24 -3.19 6.76 -4.70
N TRP A 25 -2.77 5.59 -5.20
CA TRP A 25 -1.42 5.41 -5.75
C TRP A 25 -1.25 5.91 -7.20
N THR A 26 -2.34 6.19 -7.91
CA THR A 26 -2.31 6.74 -9.27
C THR A 26 -2.08 8.25 -9.26
N SER A 27 -2.70 9.01 -8.36
CA SER A 27 -2.58 10.47 -8.26
C SER A 27 -1.63 10.92 -7.15
N GLY A 28 -1.35 10.08 -6.16
CA GLY A 28 -0.59 10.46 -4.96
C GLY A 28 -1.41 11.25 -3.94
N LEU A 29 -2.73 11.32 -4.11
CA LEU A 29 -3.62 12.02 -3.19
C LEU A 29 -3.72 11.25 -1.86
N ALA A 30 -3.38 11.93 -0.76
CA ALA A 30 -3.67 11.44 0.58
C ALA A 30 -5.17 11.59 0.88
N LEU A 31 -5.84 10.46 1.15
CA LEU A 31 -7.25 10.44 1.54
C LEU A 31 -7.43 10.66 3.05
N GLY A 32 -6.41 10.37 3.84
CA GLY A 32 -6.35 10.65 5.26
C GLY A 32 -4.98 10.31 5.84
N MET A 33 -4.55 11.05 6.87
CA MET A 33 -3.27 10.86 7.54
C MET A 33 -3.36 11.15 9.04
N VAL A 34 -2.57 10.42 9.83
CA VAL A 34 -2.46 10.60 11.29
C VAL A 34 -1.03 10.36 11.77
N GLY A 35 -0.72 10.92 12.94
CA GLY A 35 0.56 10.73 13.63
C GLY A 35 1.62 11.75 13.22
N GLU A 36 2.87 11.35 13.38
CA GLU A 36 4.05 12.13 13.04
C GLU A 36 4.26 12.17 11.52
N VAL A 37 4.73 13.33 11.06
CA VAL A 37 5.15 13.56 9.68
C VAL A 37 6.67 13.61 9.66
N ARG A 38 7.30 12.93 8.69
CA ARG A 38 8.77 12.90 8.58
C ARG A 38 9.34 14.22 8.10
N ASP A 39 8.66 14.82 7.14
CA ASP A 39 9.03 16.06 6.48
C ASP A 39 8.06 17.19 6.88
N GLU A 40 8.36 18.41 6.47
CA GLU A 40 7.48 19.57 6.71
C GLU A 40 6.20 19.50 5.87
N ASP A 41 6.19 18.68 4.82
CA ASP A 41 5.11 18.52 3.84
C ASP A 41 4.61 17.06 3.80
N PRO A 42 3.49 16.76 4.48
CA PRO A 42 2.85 15.45 4.47
C PRO A 42 2.41 15.00 3.08
N GLU A 43 1.91 15.92 2.27
CA GLU A 43 1.43 15.67 0.91
C GLU A 43 2.59 15.26 -0.02
N ALA A 44 3.78 15.85 0.17
CA ALA A 44 4.98 15.40 -0.54
C ALA A 44 5.33 13.95 -0.19
N THR A 45 5.26 13.56 1.08
CA THR A 45 5.50 12.16 1.50
C THR A 45 4.49 11.21 0.85
N ALA A 46 3.22 11.62 0.76
CA ALA A 46 2.19 10.81 0.11
C ALA A 46 2.47 10.61 -1.38
N ALA A 47 2.85 11.68 -2.09
CA ALA A 47 3.22 11.60 -3.50
C ALA A 47 4.43 10.69 -3.75
N GLU A 48 5.49 10.82 -2.94
CA GLU A 48 6.69 9.99 -3.06
C GLU A 48 6.41 8.49 -2.80
N THR A 49 5.61 8.19 -1.79
CA THR A 49 5.23 6.80 -1.48
C THR A 49 4.29 6.22 -2.53
N ALA A 50 3.43 7.03 -3.15
CA ALA A 50 2.58 6.63 -4.26
C ALA A 50 3.39 6.26 -5.51
N GLU A 51 4.45 7.00 -5.84
CA GLU A 51 5.35 6.63 -6.94
C GLU A 51 5.98 5.25 -6.72
N LEU A 52 6.42 4.95 -5.50
CA LEU A 52 6.95 3.62 -5.16
C LEU A 52 5.87 2.53 -5.28
N ALA A 53 4.65 2.79 -4.80
CA ALA A 53 3.53 1.87 -4.93
C ALA A 53 3.23 1.59 -6.42
N ARG A 54 3.18 2.63 -7.25
CA ARG A 54 2.93 2.51 -8.69
C ARG A 54 3.99 1.69 -9.40
N MET A 55 5.26 1.98 -9.15
CA MET A 55 6.36 1.19 -9.72
C MET A 55 6.28 -0.28 -9.34
N ALA A 56 5.88 -0.61 -8.11
CA ALA A 56 5.77 -1.99 -7.65
C ALA A 56 4.56 -2.70 -8.27
N ALA A 57 3.42 -2.03 -8.37
CA ALA A 57 2.17 -2.55 -8.92
C ALA A 57 2.28 -2.84 -10.44
N GLU A 58 2.92 -1.95 -11.19
CA GLU A 58 3.08 -2.08 -12.65
C GLU A 58 4.23 -3.00 -13.06
N GLN A 59 5.05 -3.45 -12.10
CA GLN A 59 6.23 -4.25 -12.39
C GLN A 59 5.86 -5.65 -12.87
N ARG A 60 6.12 -5.91 -14.15
CA ARG A 60 5.88 -7.22 -14.79
C ARG A 60 6.67 -8.37 -14.16
N ALA A 61 7.81 -8.10 -13.52
CA ALA A 61 8.57 -9.12 -12.81
C ALA A 61 7.79 -9.77 -11.64
N PHE A 62 6.82 -9.05 -11.08
CA PHE A 62 5.96 -9.52 -9.99
C PHE A 62 4.55 -9.89 -10.46
N ALA A 63 4.24 -9.66 -11.75
CA ALA A 63 2.96 -10.04 -12.32
C ALA A 63 2.71 -11.53 -12.06
N ALA A 64 1.52 -11.84 -11.56
CA ALA A 64 1.16 -13.21 -11.27
C ALA A 64 1.36 -14.07 -12.52
N LEU A 65 2.25 -15.06 -12.44
CA LEU A 65 2.20 -16.23 -13.32
C LEU A 65 0.95 -17.00 -12.92
N GLY A 66 -0.22 -16.53 -13.36
CA GLY A 66 -1.47 -17.24 -13.13
C GLY A 66 -1.35 -18.68 -13.63
N PRO A 67 -1.99 -19.66 -12.97
CA PRO A 67 -2.05 -21.03 -13.47
C PRO A 67 -2.81 -21.02 -14.80
N GLY A 68 -2.10 -20.92 -15.92
CA GLY A 68 -2.69 -20.88 -17.25
C GLY A 68 -1.98 -20.02 -18.31
N ARG A 69 -1.10 -19.07 -17.95
CA ARG A 69 -0.32 -18.32 -18.95
C ARG A 69 0.88 -19.15 -19.41
N THR A 70 0.80 -19.75 -20.60
CA THR A 70 1.95 -20.39 -21.25
C THR A 70 2.83 -19.33 -21.91
N LYS A 71 4.14 -19.62 -22.03
CA LYS A 71 5.15 -18.73 -22.65
C LYS A 71 4.79 -18.23 -24.06
N SER A 72 3.78 -18.82 -24.72
CA SER A 72 3.22 -18.39 -26.00
C SER A 72 2.52 -17.02 -25.95
N ASP A 73 2.01 -16.61 -24.79
CA ASP A 73 1.19 -15.39 -24.66
C ASP A 73 2.07 -14.16 -24.37
N ALA A 74 3.38 -14.37 -24.19
CA ALA A 74 4.36 -13.32 -23.94
C ALA A 74 4.95 -12.71 -25.23
N GLU A 75 4.70 -13.33 -26.40
CA GLU A 75 5.26 -12.89 -27.69
C GLU A 75 4.26 -12.10 -28.57
N SER A 76 2.98 -12.03 -28.19
CA SER A 76 2.05 -11.06 -28.80
C SER A 76 2.23 -9.69 -28.16
N GLY A 77 3.22 -8.95 -28.62
CA GLY A 77 3.36 -7.51 -28.38
C GLY A 77 2.27 -6.71 -29.11
N ALA A 78 1.01 -6.85 -28.69
CA ALA A 78 -0.08 -6.02 -29.16
C ALA A 78 -1.02 -5.68 -28.00
N ASP A 79 -1.18 -4.37 -27.84
CA ASP A 79 -2.23 -3.66 -27.11
C ASP A 79 -2.17 -3.68 -25.59
N GLY A 80 -2.09 -2.46 -25.05
CA GLY A 80 -2.17 -2.18 -23.63
C GLY A 80 -3.50 -2.66 -23.10
N ASP A 81 -3.48 -3.84 -22.49
CA ASP A 81 -4.54 -4.27 -21.60
C ASP A 81 -4.43 -3.41 -20.33
N ASP A 82 -5.05 -2.24 -20.43
CA ASP A 82 -5.61 -1.40 -19.37
C ASP A 82 -6.67 -2.20 -18.58
N THR A 83 -6.29 -3.40 -18.14
CA THR A 83 -7.05 -4.12 -17.14
C THR A 83 -6.70 -3.47 -15.81
N GLY A 84 -7.64 -2.70 -15.27
CA GLY A 84 -7.76 -2.36 -13.85
C GLY A 84 -7.87 -3.60 -12.96
N GLY A 85 -6.92 -4.53 -13.13
CA GLY A 85 -6.74 -5.71 -12.31
C GLY A 85 -5.85 -5.34 -11.13
N GLU A 86 -6.20 -5.88 -9.97
CA GLU A 86 -5.47 -5.69 -8.73
C GLU A 86 -3.96 -5.95 -8.90
N PRO A 87 -3.11 -5.15 -8.25
CA PRO A 87 -1.68 -5.38 -8.27
C PRO A 87 -1.37 -6.75 -7.66
N ALA A 88 -0.55 -7.54 -8.35
CA ALA A 88 -0.09 -8.85 -7.84
C ALA A 88 0.74 -8.74 -6.54
N VAL A 89 1.24 -7.53 -6.25
CA VAL A 89 1.97 -7.21 -5.02
C VAL A 89 0.97 -6.88 -3.92
N GLU A 90 0.98 -7.64 -2.82
CA GLU A 90 0.13 -7.35 -1.66
C GLU A 90 0.68 -6.23 -0.75
N ASP A 91 1.96 -6.32 -0.41
CA ASP A 91 2.63 -5.34 0.44
C ASP A 91 4.11 -5.12 0.06
N ILE A 92 4.59 -3.91 0.37
CA ILE A 92 5.97 -3.47 0.21
C ILE A 92 6.47 -3.07 1.59
N ILE A 93 7.67 -3.53 1.94
CA ILE A 93 8.32 -3.16 3.21
C ILE A 93 9.69 -2.55 2.88
N VAL A 94 9.83 -1.26 3.12
CA VAL A 94 11.13 -0.58 3.04
C VAL A 94 11.71 -0.50 4.44
N THR A 95 12.88 -1.13 4.62
CA THR A 95 13.61 -1.10 5.89
C THR A 95 14.69 -0.04 5.84
N THR A 96 14.69 0.87 6.80
CA THR A 96 15.76 1.83 7.03
C THR A 96 16.55 1.48 8.30
N ARG A 97 17.53 2.31 8.66
CA ARG A 97 18.32 2.12 9.88
C ARG A 97 17.45 2.14 11.14
N THR A 98 16.42 2.98 11.17
CA THR A 98 15.62 3.24 12.36
C THR A 98 14.15 2.87 12.21
N CYS A 99 13.65 2.61 10.99
CA CYS A 99 12.22 2.47 10.75
C CYS A 99 11.91 1.39 9.69
N TYR A 100 10.70 0.88 9.74
CA TYR A 100 10.02 0.20 8.64
C TYR A 100 8.97 1.12 8.03
N HIS A 101 8.86 1.10 6.71
CA HIS A 101 7.79 1.74 5.95
C HIS A 101 7.01 0.62 5.26
N LEU A 102 5.76 0.46 5.62
CA LEU A 102 4.88 -0.57 5.07
C LEU A 102 3.89 0.12 4.13
N LEU A 103 3.78 -0.37 2.90
CA LEU A 103 2.74 0.03 1.96
C LEU A 103 1.94 -1.24 1.67
N ARG A 104 0.66 -1.28 2.03
CA ARG A 104 -0.22 -2.42 1.76
C ARG A 104 -1.33 -2.00 0.82
N PHE A 105 -1.43 -2.65 -0.33
CA PHE A 105 -2.53 -2.38 -1.26
C PHE A 105 -3.86 -2.79 -0.62
N VAL A 106 -4.86 -1.94 -0.79
CA VAL A 106 -6.24 -2.21 -0.41
C VAL A 106 -6.93 -2.76 -1.64
N ASP A 107 -7.50 -3.95 -1.49
CA ASP A 107 -8.41 -4.52 -2.47
C ASP A 107 -9.67 -3.66 -2.49
N THR A 108 -9.94 -2.92 -3.56
CA THR A 108 -11.13 -2.07 -3.69
C THR A 108 -11.93 -2.51 -4.89
N ALA A 109 -13.26 -2.58 -4.75
CA ALA A 109 -14.15 -2.91 -5.86
C ALA A 109 -14.15 -1.86 -6.99
N PHE A 110 -13.51 -0.70 -6.78
CA PHE A 110 -13.38 0.39 -7.73
C PHE A 110 -11.96 0.48 -8.29
N ASP A 111 -11.83 0.93 -9.54
CA ASP A 111 -10.55 1.07 -10.27
C ASP A 111 -9.56 2.07 -9.63
N ASN A 112 -10.01 2.87 -8.66
CA ASN A 112 -9.17 3.86 -8.00
C ASN A 112 -8.46 3.21 -6.82
N GLY A 113 -7.48 2.37 -7.13
CA GLY A 113 -6.77 1.60 -6.12
C GLY A 113 -6.11 2.51 -5.08
N VAL A 114 -6.11 2.07 -3.82
CA VAL A 114 -5.47 2.79 -2.71
C VAL A 114 -4.53 1.85 -1.98
N PHE A 115 -3.60 2.41 -1.22
CA PHE A 115 -2.77 1.65 -0.30
C PHE A 115 -2.77 2.29 1.09
N PHE A 116 -2.59 1.44 2.09
CA PHE A 116 -2.38 1.82 3.46
C PHE A 116 -0.88 1.92 3.73
N TYR A 117 -0.42 3.11 4.10
CA TYR A 117 0.94 3.39 4.51
C TYR A 117 1.06 3.39 6.04
N LEU A 118 2.08 2.70 6.57
CA LEU A 118 2.44 2.73 7.99
C LEU A 118 3.95 2.97 8.14
N TRP A 119 4.27 4.01 8.89
CA TRP A 119 5.62 4.28 9.37
C TRP A 119 5.79 3.74 10.79
N LEU A 120 6.70 2.77 10.94
CA LEU A 120 6.91 2.01 12.16
C LEU A 120 8.36 2.16 12.65
N ASP A 121 8.56 2.52 13.91
CA ASP A 121 9.87 2.50 14.54
C ASP A 121 10.41 1.06 14.60
N ARG A 122 11.67 0.86 14.21
CA ARG A 122 12.28 -0.46 14.12
C ARG A 122 12.69 -1.04 15.47
N ARG A 123 12.97 -0.18 16.45
CA ARG A 123 13.44 -0.58 17.78
C ARG A 123 12.27 -0.93 18.69
N GLU A 124 11.17 -0.20 18.55
CA GLU A 124 9.98 -0.35 19.38
C GLU A 124 8.89 -1.20 18.71
N GLY A 125 8.83 -1.16 17.38
CA GLY A 125 7.76 -1.79 16.62
C GLY A 125 7.89 -3.29 16.42
N ASN A 126 6.74 -3.97 16.41
CA ASN A 126 6.64 -5.38 16.05
C ASN A 126 6.15 -5.50 14.59
N LEU A 127 7.08 -5.67 13.66
CA LEU A 127 6.78 -5.74 12.22
C LEU A 127 5.76 -6.84 11.87
N ALA A 128 5.88 -8.02 12.51
CA ALA A 128 4.99 -9.14 12.23
C ALA A 128 3.54 -8.81 12.64
N LEU A 129 3.36 -8.24 13.83
CA LEU A 129 2.06 -7.80 14.31
C LEU A 129 1.51 -6.64 13.46
N ALA A 130 2.37 -5.67 13.10
CA ALA A 130 2.00 -4.54 12.26
C ALA A 130 1.45 -5.00 10.91
N ARG A 131 2.12 -5.94 10.23
CA ARG A 131 1.62 -6.50 8.96
C ARG A 131 0.28 -7.19 9.09
N MET A 132 0.10 -8.00 10.14
CA MET A 132 -1.16 -8.69 10.39
C MET A 132 -2.29 -7.69 10.62
N ARG A 133 -2.07 -6.66 11.45
CA ARG A 133 -3.04 -5.60 11.73
C ARG A 133 -3.37 -4.78 10.49
N LEU A 134 -2.36 -4.41 9.68
CA LEU A 134 -2.56 -3.70 8.42
C LEU A 134 -3.44 -4.48 7.46
N ARG A 135 -3.20 -5.80 7.32
CA ARG A 135 -4.04 -6.67 6.50
C ARG A 135 -5.49 -6.65 6.96
N ASP A 136 -5.71 -6.81 8.26
CA ASP A 136 -7.06 -6.86 8.82
C ASP A 136 -7.78 -5.51 8.65
N MET A 137 -7.07 -4.38 8.77
CA MET A 137 -7.62 -3.04 8.51
C MET A 137 -7.93 -2.83 7.02
N CYS A 138 -7.04 -3.20 6.11
CA CYS A 138 -7.26 -3.09 4.66
C CYS A 138 -8.48 -3.92 4.22
N GLY A 139 -8.65 -5.14 4.75
CA GLY A 139 -9.83 -5.97 4.45
C GLY A 139 -11.16 -5.36 4.93
N ARG A 140 -11.13 -4.41 5.87
CA ARG A 140 -12.33 -3.66 6.29
C ARG A 140 -12.58 -2.42 5.42
N LEU A 141 -11.52 -1.81 4.89
CA LEU A 141 -11.62 -0.70 3.93
C LEU A 141 -12.11 -1.17 2.55
N ALA A 142 -11.77 -2.41 2.17
CA ALA A 142 -12.17 -3.05 0.92
C ALA A 142 -13.69 -3.16 0.67
N LEU A 143 -14.47 -3.05 1.73
CA LEU A 143 -15.93 -3.22 1.68
C LEU A 143 -16.67 -1.89 1.43
N ILE A 144 -15.95 -0.78 1.27
CA ILE A 144 -16.51 0.58 1.05
C ILE A 144 -16.81 0.80 -0.44
#